data_AF-A0A970K342-F1
#
_entry.id   AF-A0A970K342-F1
#
_cell.length_a   1.000
_cell.length_b   1.000
_cell.length_c   1.000
_cell.angle_alpha   90.00
_cell.angle_beta   90.00
_cell.angle_gamma   90.00
#
_symmetry.space_group_name_H-M   'P 1'
#
loop_
_entity.id
_entity.type
_entity.pdbx_description
1 polymer ?
#
loop_
_entity_poly.entity_id
_entity_poly.type
_entity_poly.pdbx_seq_one_letter_code
_entity_poly.pdbx_strand_id
1 'polypeptide(L)'
;MRQNLRKTLTFLVALTLCFTYMAIGQAEEIFSETFQDSSGISSRNNVRISETVVGNTIYYMIQDGSIYTWNPDQRVYEHFTNVEARQFINIEIPFTHQSEAVQKAYTETVSMLVPSEEGLYGFNDISGLIGLIDKDGWHKNEVRLDTSKLRSSEDDYPDQLINSFMYNGKMYAFYDRIWINPGTIDTSLLVFNLADGTCDVKKLPGVIVFNRYKQNKLICIKDSGNDLPILSVYDFTSSAMNDLGISIPTSISRGDFSLSWQVHSKIGGLAYDQVRDRIYYADDSGIWGSFEGKPFEQIPLKGPWLRVSPLARAYVLSSGDYVTLNGGLGIRCFEP
;
A
#
# COMPACT_ATOMS: atom_id res chain seq x y z
N MET A 1 -32.44 -21.39 47.55
CA MET A 1 -31.92 -20.01 47.39
C MET A 1 -30.50 -19.94 46.81
N ARG A 2 -29.49 -20.59 47.41
CA ARG A 2 -28.08 -20.55 46.91
C ARG A 2 -27.88 -21.02 45.46
N GLN A 3 -28.67 -21.98 44.99
CA GLN A 3 -28.54 -22.55 43.64
C GLN A 3 -29.08 -21.61 42.54
N ASN A 4 -30.12 -20.83 42.82
CA ASN A 4 -30.65 -19.82 41.90
C ASN A 4 -29.70 -18.61 41.83
N LEU A 5 -29.10 -18.22 42.96
CA LEU A 5 -28.12 -17.13 43.00
C LEU A 5 -26.87 -17.42 42.14
N ARG A 6 -26.39 -18.67 42.13
CA ARG A 6 -25.28 -19.11 41.27
C ARG A 6 -25.62 -19.04 39.78
N LYS A 7 -26.82 -19.50 39.37
CA LYS A 7 -27.24 -19.47 37.97
C LYS A 7 -27.39 -18.03 37.45
N THR A 8 -27.95 -17.13 38.27
CA THR A 8 -28.08 -15.71 37.91
C THR A 8 -26.72 -15.02 37.81
N LEU A 9 -25.77 -15.33 38.71
CA LEU A 9 -24.43 -14.76 38.68
C LEU A 9 -23.62 -15.24 37.47
N THR A 10 -23.71 -16.53 37.11
CA THR A 10 -23.06 -17.07 35.89
C THR A 10 -23.66 -16.47 34.62
N PHE A 11 -24.99 -16.25 34.58
CA PHE A 11 -25.64 -15.59 33.45
C PHE A 11 -25.26 -14.12 33.34
N LEU A 12 -25.12 -13.41 34.47
CA LEU A 12 -24.64 -12.02 34.48
C LEU A 12 -23.18 -11.92 34.03
N VAL A 13 -22.29 -12.81 34.49
CA VAL A 13 -20.89 -12.83 34.06
C VAL A 13 -20.77 -13.18 32.58
N ALA A 14 -21.57 -14.12 32.07
CA ALA A 14 -21.66 -14.43 30.64
C ALA A 14 -22.23 -13.25 29.83
N LEU A 15 -23.26 -12.54 30.33
CA LEU A 15 -23.81 -11.36 29.67
C LEU A 15 -22.82 -10.19 29.68
N THR A 16 -22.07 -10.00 30.77
CA THR A 16 -21.02 -8.97 30.89
C THR A 16 -19.79 -9.32 30.03
N LEU A 17 -19.50 -10.62 29.83
CA LEU A 17 -18.53 -11.12 28.85
C LEU A 17 -19.06 -11.08 27.41
N CYS A 18 -20.38 -11.10 27.17
CA CYS A 18 -20.96 -10.83 25.84
C CYS A 18 -21.02 -9.32 25.53
N PHE A 19 -20.91 -8.47 26.55
CA PHE A 19 -20.54 -7.06 26.43
C PHE A 19 -19.02 -6.85 26.50
N THR A 20 -18.21 -7.85 26.10
CA THR A 20 -16.86 -7.54 25.62
C THR A 20 -17.01 -6.48 24.55
N TYR A 21 -16.52 -5.28 24.88
CA TYR A 21 -16.38 -4.14 24.01
C TYR A 21 -16.17 -4.62 22.58
N MET A 22 -17.19 -4.47 21.72
CA MET A 22 -16.89 -4.31 20.30
C MET A 22 -16.10 -3.01 20.25
N ALA A 23 -14.77 -3.14 20.25
CA ALA A 23 -13.88 -2.02 20.07
C ALA A 23 -14.22 -1.46 18.68
N ILE A 24 -14.98 -0.36 18.65
CA ILE A 24 -15.33 0.30 17.41
C ILE A 24 -14.09 1.06 16.99
N GLY A 25 -13.51 0.69 15.85
CA GLY A 25 -12.34 1.37 15.32
C GLY A 25 -12.64 2.83 15.02
N GLN A 26 -11.64 3.69 15.15
CA GLN A 26 -11.75 5.09 14.78
C GLN A 26 -10.98 5.32 13.47
N ALA A 27 -11.65 5.89 12.47
CA ALA A 27 -11.01 6.39 11.26
C ALA A 27 -10.63 7.87 11.44
N GLU A 28 -9.39 8.21 11.11
CA GLU A 28 -8.89 9.58 11.04
C GLU A 28 -8.14 9.81 9.73
N GLU A 29 -8.33 11.00 9.13
CA GLU A 29 -7.53 11.43 7.98
C GLU A 29 -6.18 11.97 8.44
N ILE A 30 -5.11 11.55 7.76
CA ILE A 30 -3.73 11.92 8.02
C ILE A 30 -3.23 12.75 6.83
N PHE A 31 -2.39 13.76 7.11
CA PHE A 31 -1.88 14.71 6.10
C PHE A 31 -2.98 15.56 5.41
N SER A 32 -4.08 15.83 6.12
CA SER A 32 -5.20 16.68 5.69
C SER A 32 -4.99 18.16 6.09
N GLU A 33 -6.06 18.90 6.41
CA GLU A 33 -6.00 20.32 6.78
C GLU A 33 -5.10 20.56 8.01
N THR A 34 -5.15 19.70 9.03
CA THR A 34 -4.31 19.86 10.23
C THR A 34 -2.81 19.82 9.92
N PHE A 35 -2.40 19.00 8.95
CA PHE A 35 -1.01 18.96 8.49
C PHE A 35 -0.62 20.25 7.76
N GLN A 36 -1.49 20.72 6.86
CA GLN A 36 -1.28 21.96 6.10
C GLN A 36 -1.12 23.16 7.03
N ASP A 37 -2.00 23.27 8.02
CA ASP A 37 -1.97 24.35 9.01
C ASP A 37 -0.71 24.30 9.87
N SER A 38 -0.37 23.12 10.41
CA SER A 38 0.79 22.96 11.29
C SER A 38 2.14 23.12 10.57
N SER A 39 2.21 22.76 9.29
CA SER A 39 3.44 22.83 8.49
C SER A 39 3.55 24.13 7.69
N GLY A 40 2.53 24.99 7.72
CA GLY A 40 2.50 26.23 6.93
C GLY A 40 2.44 26.00 5.41
N ILE A 41 1.97 24.83 4.97
CA ILE A 41 1.90 24.44 3.57
C ILE A 41 0.52 24.75 3.04
N SER A 42 0.43 25.61 2.01
CA SER A 42 -0.85 25.86 1.36
C SER A 42 -1.36 24.62 0.61
N SER A 43 -2.67 24.46 0.49
CA SER A 43 -3.29 23.36 -0.26
C SER A 43 -2.78 23.23 -1.70
N ARG A 44 -2.41 24.34 -2.35
CA ARG A 44 -1.84 24.35 -3.71
C ARG A 44 -0.43 23.76 -3.79
N ASN A 45 0.32 23.84 -2.70
CA ASN A 45 1.69 23.32 -2.62
C ASN A 45 1.72 21.90 -2.03
N ASN A 46 0.59 21.41 -1.50
CA ASN A 46 0.46 20.07 -0.95
C ASN A 46 0.17 19.01 -2.04
N VAL A 47 1.01 18.97 -3.07
CA VAL A 47 0.92 17.97 -4.12
C VAL A 47 1.73 16.75 -3.72
N ARG A 48 1.03 15.69 -3.26
CA ARG A 48 1.66 14.43 -2.89
C ARG A 48 2.29 13.73 -4.09
N ILE A 49 3.57 13.35 -3.97
CA ILE A 49 4.25 12.48 -4.93
C ILE A 49 4.22 11.02 -4.45
N SER A 50 4.60 10.78 -3.20
CA SER A 50 4.68 9.42 -2.67
C SER A 50 4.46 9.37 -1.17
N GLU A 51 4.08 8.20 -0.68
CA GLU A 51 3.75 7.99 0.71
C GLU A 51 3.92 6.51 1.06
N THR A 52 4.51 6.23 2.22
CA THR A 52 4.79 4.86 2.69
C THR A 52 4.94 4.82 4.22
N VAL A 53 5.15 3.63 4.77
CA VAL A 53 5.30 3.39 6.21
C VAL A 53 6.59 2.62 6.49
N VAL A 54 7.36 3.08 7.48
CA VAL A 54 8.45 2.31 8.07
C VAL A 54 8.25 2.27 9.59
N GLY A 55 8.05 1.05 10.12
CA GLY A 55 7.77 0.84 11.55
C GLY A 55 6.47 1.50 11.98
N ASN A 56 6.54 2.48 12.88
CA ASN A 56 5.40 3.26 13.34
C ASN A 56 5.24 4.61 12.62
N THR A 57 6.11 4.91 11.66
CA THR A 57 6.18 6.25 11.05
C THR A 57 5.66 6.23 9.63
N ILE A 58 4.75 7.15 9.34
CA ILE A 58 4.24 7.42 7.99
C ILE A 58 5.12 8.51 7.37
N TYR A 59 5.59 8.27 6.16
CA TYR A 59 6.40 9.22 5.38
C TYR A 59 5.57 9.75 4.22
N TYR A 60 5.56 11.06 4.05
CA TYR A 60 4.75 11.78 3.07
C TYR A 60 5.64 12.74 2.29
N MET A 61 5.87 12.44 1.02
CA MET A 61 6.69 13.24 0.11
C MET A 61 5.80 14.09 -0.79
N ILE A 62 6.04 15.39 -0.77
CA ILE A 62 5.37 16.35 -1.64
C ILE A 62 6.29 16.79 -2.79
N GLN A 63 5.69 17.50 -3.74
CA GLN A 63 6.32 17.84 -5.01
C GLN A 63 7.59 18.68 -4.91
N ASP A 64 7.70 19.55 -3.92
CA ASP A 64 8.89 20.37 -3.72
C ASP A 64 10.10 19.58 -3.18
N GLY A 65 9.93 18.27 -2.98
CA GLY A 65 10.97 17.37 -2.48
C GLY A 65 11.00 17.26 -0.96
N SER A 66 10.18 18.01 -0.24
CA SER A 66 10.06 17.88 1.21
C SER A 66 9.42 16.54 1.58
N ILE A 67 10.04 15.86 2.54
CA ILE A 67 9.52 14.63 3.13
C ILE A 67 9.12 14.95 4.57
N TYR A 68 7.85 14.71 4.89
CA TYR A 68 7.31 14.85 6.23
C TYR A 68 7.05 13.49 6.85
N THR A 69 7.17 13.44 8.17
CA THR A 69 6.86 12.25 8.95
C THR A 69 5.72 12.53 9.91
N TRP A 70 4.92 11.49 10.16
CA TRP A 70 3.94 11.48 11.24
C TRP A 70 4.00 10.14 11.96
N ASN A 71 4.09 10.19 13.29
CA ASN A 71 4.07 9.02 14.16
C ASN A 71 2.84 9.13 15.08
N PRO A 72 2.00 8.10 15.16
CA PRO A 72 0.75 8.15 15.92
C PRO A 72 0.95 8.29 17.44
N ASP A 73 2.10 7.88 17.97
CA ASP A 73 2.41 7.97 19.40
C ASP A 73 2.78 9.41 19.78
N GLN A 74 3.41 10.14 18.85
CA GLN A 74 3.83 11.53 19.03
C GLN A 74 2.75 12.52 18.62
N ARG A 75 1.94 12.18 17.60
CA ARG A 75 0.92 13.04 16.98
C ARG A 75 1.44 14.40 16.52
N VAL A 76 2.72 14.45 16.12
CA VAL A 76 3.37 15.63 15.57
C VAL A 76 3.79 15.35 14.13
N TYR A 77 3.58 16.33 13.26
CA TYR A 77 4.14 16.34 11.92
C TYR A 77 5.54 16.95 11.99
N GLU A 78 6.53 16.24 11.47
CA GLU A 78 7.92 16.71 11.44
C GLU A 78 8.42 16.76 10.01
N HIS A 79 9.19 17.79 9.67
CA HIS A 79 9.99 17.78 8.46
C HIS A 79 11.18 16.83 8.67
N PHE A 80 11.28 15.82 7.82
CA PHE A 80 12.30 14.77 7.94
C PHE A 80 13.57 15.11 7.16
N THR A 81 13.41 15.46 5.88
CA THR A 81 14.51 15.82 4.98
C THR A 81 13.97 16.43 3.69
N ASN A 82 14.87 16.87 2.81
CA ASN A 82 14.55 17.26 1.44
C ASN A 82 15.28 16.36 0.44
N VAL A 83 14.59 16.04 -0.65
CA VAL A 83 15.18 15.48 -1.87
C VAL A 83 15.02 16.49 -3.01
N GLU A 84 15.61 16.21 -4.17
CA GLU A 84 15.42 17.06 -5.35
C GLU A 84 13.92 17.14 -5.71
N ALA A 85 13.42 18.35 -5.93
CA ALA A 85 12.02 18.62 -6.26
C ALA A 85 11.63 18.03 -7.63
N ARG A 86 10.47 17.38 -7.70
CA ARG A 86 9.94 16.82 -8.95
C ARG A 86 9.06 17.84 -9.66
N GLN A 87 9.52 18.39 -10.77
CA GLN A 87 8.78 19.43 -11.51
C GLN A 87 7.48 18.90 -12.13
N PHE A 88 6.45 19.73 -12.27
CA PHE A 88 5.34 19.36 -13.15
C PHE A 88 5.81 19.34 -14.60
N ILE A 89 5.43 18.30 -15.33
CA ILE A 89 5.66 18.21 -16.76
C ILE A 89 4.34 18.01 -17.48
N ASN A 90 4.28 18.44 -18.74
CA ASN A 90 3.18 18.07 -19.60
C ASN A 90 3.40 16.63 -20.09
N ILE A 91 2.61 15.69 -19.58
CA ILE A 91 2.67 14.27 -19.94
C ILE A 91 2.19 14.00 -21.38
N GLU A 92 1.53 14.95 -22.03
CA GLU A 92 1.16 14.85 -23.45
C GLU A 92 2.37 15.01 -24.38
N ILE A 93 3.48 15.55 -23.86
CA ILE A 93 4.74 15.64 -24.60
C ILE A 93 5.55 14.37 -24.29
N PRO A 94 5.94 13.59 -25.32
CA PRO A 94 6.82 12.45 -25.16
C PRO A 94 8.06 12.79 -24.34
N PHE A 95 8.49 11.90 -23.44
CA PHE A 95 9.62 12.17 -22.54
C PHE A 95 10.89 12.54 -23.32
N THR A 96 11.13 11.87 -24.45
CA THR A 96 12.26 12.12 -25.35
C THR A 96 12.21 13.47 -26.06
N HIS A 97 11.03 14.10 -26.12
CA HIS A 97 10.81 15.43 -26.70
C HIS A 97 10.78 16.55 -25.66
N GLN A 98 10.86 16.22 -24.37
CA GLN A 98 11.05 17.21 -23.31
C GLN A 98 12.41 17.91 -23.44
N SER A 99 12.56 19.10 -22.87
CA SER A 99 13.87 19.76 -22.81
C SER A 99 14.87 18.94 -22.01
N GLU A 100 16.16 19.06 -22.32
CA GLU A 100 17.23 18.37 -21.58
C GLU A 100 17.17 18.66 -20.08
N ALA A 101 16.85 19.90 -19.69
CA ALA A 101 16.70 20.29 -18.30
C ALA A 101 15.57 19.53 -17.59
N VAL A 102 14.43 19.35 -18.27
CA VAL A 102 13.29 18.57 -17.75
C VAL A 102 13.65 17.09 -17.66
N GLN A 103 14.23 16.51 -18.71
CA GLN A 103 14.63 15.10 -18.71
C GLN A 103 15.62 14.80 -17.58
N LYS A 104 16.60 15.69 -17.37
CA LYS A 104 17.55 15.58 -16.27
C LYS A 104 16.86 15.66 -14.91
N ALA A 105 16.03 16.67 -14.66
CA ALA A 105 15.30 16.79 -13.40
C ALA A 105 14.42 15.55 -13.13
N TYR A 106 13.75 15.02 -14.15
CA TYR A 106 12.89 13.84 -13.99
C TYR A 106 13.66 12.54 -13.76
N THR A 107 14.93 12.46 -14.20
CA THR A 107 15.77 11.28 -14.02
C THR A 107 16.63 11.33 -12.76
N GLU A 108 16.75 12.50 -12.10
CA GLU A 108 17.60 12.70 -10.91
C GLU A 108 16.81 12.88 -9.59
N THR A 109 15.47 12.93 -9.66
CA THR A 109 14.57 13.12 -8.51
C THR A 109 14.00 11.82 -7.96
N VAL A 110 13.43 11.82 -6.75
CA VAL A 110 12.70 10.66 -6.23
C VAL A 110 11.27 10.66 -6.80
N SER A 111 10.82 9.55 -7.37
CA SER A 111 9.44 9.39 -7.83
C SER A 111 8.59 8.57 -6.85
N MET A 112 9.22 7.65 -6.12
CA MET A 112 8.55 6.78 -5.17
C MET A 112 9.40 6.55 -3.91
N LEU A 113 8.73 6.56 -2.76
CA LEU A 113 9.28 6.06 -1.51
C LEU A 113 9.02 4.55 -1.40
N VAL A 114 10.03 3.79 -0.99
CA VAL A 114 9.97 2.33 -0.83
C VAL A 114 10.36 1.96 0.60
N PRO A 115 9.53 1.21 1.34
CA PRO A 115 9.82 0.83 2.71
C PRO A 115 10.80 -0.34 2.78
N SER A 116 11.69 -0.30 3.77
CA SER A 116 12.64 -1.36 4.13
C SER A 116 12.68 -1.56 5.63
N GLU A 117 13.19 -2.72 6.06
CA GLU A 117 13.60 -2.92 7.46
C GLU A 117 14.77 -2.03 7.85
N GLU A 118 15.61 -1.66 6.88
CA GLU A 118 16.79 -0.79 7.08
C GLU A 118 16.43 0.71 7.08
N GLY A 119 15.20 1.07 6.69
CA GLY A 119 14.77 2.47 6.61
C GLY A 119 13.95 2.78 5.37
N LEU A 120 14.06 4.03 4.92
CA LEU A 120 13.33 4.57 3.78
C LEU A 120 14.25 4.59 2.55
N TYR A 121 13.77 4.08 1.41
CA TYR A 121 14.44 4.23 0.13
C TYR A 121 13.70 5.21 -0.77
N GLY A 122 14.46 5.99 -1.53
CA GLY A 122 13.98 6.72 -2.70
C GLY A 122 14.26 5.92 -3.97
N PHE A 123 13.30 5.87 -4.88
CA PHE A 123 13.40 5.24 -6.19
C PHE A 123 12.94 6.19 -7.30
N ASN A 124 13.61 6.14 -8.45
CA ASN A 124 13.20 6.82 -9.68
C ASN A 124 12.78 5.81 -10.74
N ASP A 125 11.49 5.80 -11.08
CA ASP A 125 10.86 4.93 -12.07
C ASP A 125 11.34 5.14 -13.52
N ILE A 126 12.02 6.24 -13.83
CA ILE A 126 12.52 6.52 -15.17
C ILE A 126 13.96 6.05 -15.34
N SER A 127 14.81 6.39 -14.39
CA SER A 127 16.27 6.27 -14.50
C SER A 127 16.85 5.11 -13.71
N GLY A 128 16.02 4.45 -12.89
CA GLY A 128 16.42 3.34 -12.04
C GLY A 128 17.26 3.75 -10.83
N LEU A 129 17.47 5.04 -10.58
CA LEU A 129 18.17 5.49 -9.37
C LEU A 129 17.42 4.97 -8.14
N ILE A 130 18.19 4.43 -7.21
CA ILE A 130 17.69 3.96 -5.92
C ILE A 130 18.71 4.32 -4.84
N GLY A 131 18.26 4.55 -3.62
CA GLY A 131 19.16 4.86 -2.50
C GLY A 131 18.43 5.08 -1.20
N LEU A 132 19.15 4.98 -0.09
CA LEU A 132 18.61 5.25 1.25
C LEU A 132 18.33 6.75 1.39
N ILE A 133 17.26 7.08 2.10
CA ILE A 133 16.93 8.44 2.50
C ILE A 133 17.05 8.53 4.02
N ASP A 134 17.82 9.49 4.48
CA ASP A 134 17.91 9.88 5.88
C ASP A 134 17.77 11.41 6.05
N LYS A 135 18.11 11.92 7.24
CA LYS A 135 18.00 13.34 7.56
C LYS A 135 18.92 14.25 6.73
N ASP A 136 20.00 13.70 6.16
CA ASP A 136 20.94 14.44 5.32
C ASP A 136 20.56 14.40 3.83
N GLY A 137 19.57 13.58 3.46
CA GLY A 137 18.99 13.56 2.11
C GLY A 137 19.01 12.17 1.49
N TRP A 138 19.07 12.13 0.15
CA TRP A 138 19.04 10.89 -0.63
C TRP A 138 20.44 10.41 -1.03
N HIS A 139 20.86 9.29 -0.46
CA HIS A 139 22.14 8.64 -0.70
C HIS A 139 21.99 7.62 -1.84
N LYS A 140 22.17 8.10 -3.07
CA LYS A 140 22.03 7.32 -4.30
C LYS A 140 23.06 6.18 -4.34
N ASN A 141 22.59 4.96 -4.62
CA ASN A 141 23.45 3.82 -4.93
C ASN A 141 24.14 4.03 -6.29
N GLU A 142 25.30 3.41 -6.46
CA GLU A 142 25.99 3.40 -7.76
C GLU A 142 25.23 2.59 -8.82
N VAL A 143 24.54 1.54 -8.40
CA VAL A 143 23.74 0.66 -9.27
C VAL A 143 22.41 1.33 -9.62
N ARG A 144 22.07 1.30 -10.92
CA ARG A 144 20.76 1.67 -11.43
C ARG A 144 19.94 0.43 -11.74
N LEU A 145 18.68 0.44 -11.35
CA LEU A 145 17.73 -0.64 -11.62
C LEU A 145 17.19 -0.56 -13.05
N ASP A 146 17.01 -1.70 -13.71
CA ASP A 146 16.45 -1.81 -15.06
C ASP A 146 14.94 -1.51 -15.04
N THR A 147 14.59 -0.26 -15.34
CA THR A 147 13.20 0.20 -15.42
C THR A 147 12.56 -0.02 -16.79
N SER A 148 13.22 -0.72 -17.72
CA SER A 148 12.68 -0.97 -19.06
C SER A 148 11.34 -1.73 -19.03
N LYS A 149 11.10 -2.51 -17.96
CA LYS A 149 9.86 -3.27 -17.75
C LYS A 149 8.67 -2.41 -17.31
N LEU A 150 8.92 -1.17 -16.92
CA LEU A 150 7.88 -0.23 -16.49
C LEU A 150 7.21 0.50 -17.66
N ARG A 151 7.74 0.36 -18.88
CA ARG A 151 7.20 1.03 -20.07
C ARG A 151 6.68 0.00 -21.05
N SER A 152 5.54 0.28 -21.66
CA SER A 152 5.19 -0.38 -22.92
C SER A 152 5.98 0.24 -24.07
N SER A 153 6.01 -0.41 -25.22
CA SER A 153 6.59 0.17 -26.44
C SER A 153 5.86 1.42 -26.95
N GLU A 154 4.66 1.68 -26.42
CA GLU A 154 3.77 2.76 -26.85
C GLU A 154 3.71 3.90 -25.83
N ASP A 155 4.26 3.72 -24.62
CA ASP A 155 4.19 4.70 -23.53
C ASP A 155 5.51 5.43 -23.32
N ASP A 156 5.44 6.76 -23.28
CA ASP A 156 6.58 7.62 -23.01
C ASP A 156 6.96 7.72 -21.52
N TYR A 157 6.05 7.33 -20.63
CA TYR A 157 6.20 7.40 -19.18
C TYR A 157 6.01 6.03 -18.54
N PRO A 158 6.72 5.74 -17.43
CA PRO A 158 6.57 4.46 -16.74
C PRO A 158 5.18 4.34 -16.11
N ASP A 159 4.62 3.14 -16.15
CA ASP A 159 3.47 2.78 -15.34
C ASP A 159 3.82 2.87 -13.83
N GLN A 160 2.80 3.13 -13.03
CA GLN A 160 2.95 3.24 -11.59
C GLN A 160 3.19 1.88 -10.93
N LEU A 161 4.14 1.83 -10.00
CA LEU A 161 4.35 0.71 -9.09
C LEU A 161 3.51 0.83 -7.83
N ILE A 162 2.97 -0.30 -7.37
CA ILE A 162 2.12 -0.39 -6.18
C ILE A 162 2.75 -1.40 -5.22
N ASN A 163 2.41 -1.29 -3.92
CA ASN A 163 2.81 -2.23 -2.86
C ASN A 163 4.29 -2.66 -2.93
N SER A 164 5.17 -1.68 -3.19
CA SER A 164 6.60 -1.92 -3.27
C SER A 164 7.21 -2.10 -1.89
N PHE A 165 8.23 -2.94 -1.78
CA PHE A 165 8.96 -3.16 -0.54
C PHE A 165 10.37 -3.69 -0.82
N MET A 166 11.27 -3.42 0.12
CA MET A 166 12.63 -3.97 0.14
C MET A 166 12.69 -5.25 0.96
N TYR A 167 13.38 -6.25 0.43
CA TYR A 167 13.63 -7.51 1.14
C TYR A 167 14.85 -8.24 0.55
N ASN A 168 15.80 -8.64 1.39
CA ASN A 168 17.00 -9.40 1.01
C ASN A 168 17.76 -8.84 -0.21
N GLY A 169 18.07 -7.54 -0.19
CA GLY A 169 18.82 -6.89 -1.27
C GLY A 169 18.06 -6.76 -2.59
N LYS A 170 16.73 -6.90 -2.55
CA LYS A 170 15.85 -6.77 -3.73
C LYS A 170 14.70 -5.85 -3.42
N MET A 171 14.27 -5.10 -4.45
CA MET A 171 13.01 -4.38 -4.44
C MET A 171 11.96 -5.22 -5.15
N TYR A 172 10.86 -5.49 -4.47
CA TYR A 172 9.69 -6.17 -5.00
C TYR A 172 8.61 -5.13 -5.25
N ALA A 173 7.89 -5.23 -6.35
CA ALA A 173 6.78 -4.32 -6.63
C ALA A 173 5.64 -5.01 -7.38
N PHE A 174 4.42 -4.62 -7.05
CA PHE A 174 3.23 -4.96 -7.81
C PHE A 174 3.19 -4.10 -9.07
N TYR A 175 3.04 -4.76 -10.20
CA TYR A 175 2.90 -4.13 -11.51
C TYR A 175 1.63 -4.64 -12.19
N ASP A 176 0.71 -3.72 -12.43
CA ASP A 176 -0.48 -3.95 -13.24
C ASP A 176 -0.75 -2.70 -14.09
N ARG A 177 -1.15 -2.89 -15.33
CA ARG A 177 -1.50 -1.82 -16.27
C ARG A 177 -2.97 -1.46 -16.12
N ILE A 178 -3.30 -0.95 -14.94
CA ILE A 178 -4.68 -0.72 -14.48
C ILE A 178 -5.48 0.13 -15.48
N TRP A 179 -4.83 1.10 -16.15
CA TRP A 179 -5.45 2.07 -17.05
C TRP A 179 -5.49 1.66 -18.53
N ILE A 180 -4.65 0.71 -18.95
CA ILE A 180 -4.37 0.46 -20.37
C ILE A 180 -4.98 -0.85 -20.86
N ASN A 181 -5.18 -1.85 -20.00
CA ASN A 181 -5.57 -3.19 -20.43
C ASN A 181 -7.10 -3.39 -20.47
N PRO A 182 -7.74 -3.40 -21.66
CA PRO A 182 -8.97 -4.15 -21.84
C PRO A 182 -8.68 -5.65 -21.77
N GLY A 183 -9.40 -6.35 -20.89
CA GLY A 183 -9.36 -7.79 -20.75
C GLY A 183 -8.31 -8.28 -19.74
N THR A 184 -8.81 -8.95 -18.69
CA THR A 184 -8.09 -9.78 -17.71
C THR A 184 -7.01 -9.08 -16.86
N ILE A 185 -6.98 -9.46 -15.58
CA ILE A 185 -5.95 -9.04 -14.63
C ILE A 185 -4.60 -9.67 -15.04
N ASP A 186 -3.68 -8.85 -15.53
CA ASP A 186 -2.33 -9.24 -15.97
C ASP A 186 -1.24 -8.81 -14.98
N THR A 187 -1.51 -9.09 -13.71
CA THR A 187 -0.62 -8.74 -12.60
C THR A 187 0.72 -9.45 -12.72
N SER A 188 1.78 -8.69 -12.49
CA SER A 188 3.14 -9.18 -12.40
C SER A 188 3.79 -8.74 -11.10
N LEU A 189 4.65 -9.60 -10.57
CA LEU A 189 5.64 -9.22 -9.57
C LEU A 189 6.93 -8.84 -10.29
N LEU A 190 7.35 -7.59 -10.13
CA LEU A 190 8.68 -7.15 -10.53
C LEU A 190 9.66 -7.36 -9.38
N VAL A 191 10.85 -7.86 -9.71
CA VAL A 191 11.92 -8.12 -8.75
C VAL A 191 13.18 -7.46 -9.26
N PHE A 192 13.52 -6.31 -8.67
CA PHE A 192 14.75 -5.59 -8.99
C PHE A 192 15.86 -6.00 -8.03
N ASN A 193 17.01 -6.38 -8.57
CA ASN A 193 18.18 -6.76 -7.79
C ASN A 193 19.10 -5.56 -7.58
N LEU A 194 19.35 -5.18 -6.31
CA LEU A 194 20.18 -4.01 -6.01
C LEU A 194 21.67 -4.25 -6.27
N ALA A 195 22.11 -5.51 -6.36
CA ALA A 195 23.52 -5.83 -6.56
C ALA A 195 23.97 -5.64 -8.02
N ASP A 196 23.11 -5.97 -8.98
CA ASP A 196 23.45 -5.95 -10.42
C ASP A 196 22.51 -5.08 -11.27
N GLY A 197 21.45 -4.53 -10.68
CA GLY A 197 20.49 -3.66 -11.35
C GLY A 197 19.44 -4.39 -12.19
N THR A 198 19.48 -5.71 -12.28
CA THR A 198 18.55 -6.45 -13.15
C THR A 198 17.11 -6.44 -12.63
N CYS A 199 16.14 -6.54 -13.56
CA CYS A 199 14.72 -6.69 -13.23
C CYS A 199 14.16 -8.00 -13.79
N ASP A 200 13.75 -8.90 -12.90
CA ASP A 200 12.99 -10.10 -13.26
C ASP A 200 11.49 -9.80 -13.21
N VAL A 201 10.74 -10.37 -14.16
CA VAL A 201 9.28 -10.27 -14.22
C VAL A 201 8.67 -11.65 -13.95
N LYS A 202 7.83 -11.76 -12.92
CA LYS A 202 7.09 -12.99 -12.61
C LYS A 202 5.59 -12.75 -12.79
N LYS A 203 4.97 -13.45 -13.74
CA LYS A 203 3.52 -13.38 -13.95
C LYS A 203 2.77 -14.04 -12.80
N LEU A 204 1.70 -13.39 -12.35
CA LEU A 204 0.83 -13.86 -11.27
C LEU A 204 -0.63 -13.90 -11.76
N PRO A 205 -1.02 -14.91 -12.57
CA PRO A 205 -2.33 -14.95 -13.19
C PRO A 205 -3.46 -14.92 -12.17
N GLY A 206 -4.42 -14.02 -12.40
CA GLY A 206 -5.61 -13.86 -11.55
C GLY A 206 -5.36 -13.19 -10.20
N VAL A 207 -4.12 -12.83 -9.85
CA VAL A 207 -3.86 -12.06 -8.62
C VAL A 207 -4.35 -10.64 -8.82
N ILE A 208 -5.32 -10.22 -8.01
CA ILE A 208 -5.89 -8.88 -8.00
C ILE A 208 -4.93 -7.93 -7.30
N VAL A 209 -4.50 -8.27 -6.08
CA VAL A 209 -3.57 -7.47 -5.29
C VAL A 209 -2.75 -8.39 -4.39
N PHE A 210 -1.51 -8.00 -4.08
CA PHE A 210 -0.69 -8.68 -3.08
C PHE A 210 -0.02 -7.70 -2.12
N ASN A 211 0.40 -8.22 -0.95
CA ASN A 211 1.27 -7.53 -0.01
C ASN A 211 2.37 -8.48 0.49
N ARG A 212 3.45 -7.92 1.06
CA ARG A 212 4.48 -8.71 1.73
C ARG A 212 3.85 -9.54 2.84
N TYR A 213 4.21 -10.81 2.91
CA TYR A 213 3.75 -11.72 3.95
C TYR A 213 4.92 -12.23 4.77
N LYS A 214 4.78 -13.42 5.35
CA LYS A 214 5.84 -14.19 5.99
C LYS A 214 7.07 -14.33 5.08
N GLN A 215 8.18 -14.81 5.65
CA GLN A 215 9.44 -14.97 4.95
C GLN A 215 9.27 -15.60 3.56
N ASN A 216 9.83 -14.96 2.54
CA ASN A 216 9.81 -15.36 1.13
C ASN A 216 8.41 -15.51 0.50
N LYS A 217 7.38 -14.89 1.09
CA LYS A 217 5.99 -15.07 0.66
C LYS A 217 5.27 -13.75 0.46
N LEU A 218 4.27 -13.80 -0.41
CA LEU A 218 3.25 -12.77 -0.59
C LEU A 218 1.90 -13.33 -0.18
N ILE A 219 1.07 -12.49 0.42
CA ILE A 219 -0.35 -12.75 0.60
C ILE A 219 -1.08 -12.08 -0.56
N CYS A 220 -1.95 -12.83 -1.22
CA CYS A 220 -2.59 -12.44 -2.47
C CYS A 220 -4.10 -12.55 -2.31
N ILE A 221 -4.82 -11.55 -2.82
CA ILE A 221 -6.22 -11.71 -3.18
C ILE A 221 -6.26 -12.09 -4.67
N LYS A 222 -6.91 -13.21 -4.98
CA LYS A 222 -6.93 -13.82 -6.32
C LYS A 222 -8.35 -14.04 -6.80
N ASP A 223 -8.56 -13.92 -8.11
CA ASP A 223 -9.74 -14.43 -8.78
C ASP A 223 -9.91 -15.94 -8.49
N SER A 224 -11.11 -16.33 -8.06
CA SER A 224 -11.49 -17.73 -7.80
C SER A 224 -12.24 -18.36 -8.98
N GLY A 225 -12.57 -17.58 -10.02
CA GLY A 225 -13.47 -17.96 -11.11
C GLY A 225 -14.95 -17.74 -10.80
N ASN A 226 -15.28 -17.33 -9.57
CA ASN A 226 -16.63 -16.95 -9.14
C ASN A 226 -16.68 -15.44 -8.82
N ASP A 227 -17.82 -14.96 -8.31
CA ASP A 227 -17.98 -13.54 -7.93
C ASP A 227 -17.24 -13.18 -6.64
N LEU A 228 -16.84 -14.16 -5.82
CA LEU A 228 -16.08 -13.93 -4.59
C LEU A 228 -14.60 -14.30 -4.80
N PRO A 229 -13.66 -13.35 -4.70
CA PRO A 229 -12.23 -13.65 -4.71
C PRO A 229 -11.82 -14.57 -3.55
N ILE A 230 -10.62 -15.13 -3.64
CA ILE A 230 -10.05 -16.01 -2.61
C ILE A 230 -8.70 -15.48 -2.13
N LEU A 231 -8.36 -15.78 -0.88
CA LEU A 231 -7.06 -15.52 -0.31
C LEU A 231 -6.07 -16.66 -0.65
N SER A 232 -4.89 -16.30 -1.14
CA SER A 232 -3.83 -17.23 -1.54
C SER A 232 -2.47 -16.76 -1.06
N VAL A 233 -1.51 -17.68 -0.95
CA VAL A 233 -0.11 -17.39 -0.60
C VAL A 233 0.78 -17.78 -1.77
N TYR A 234 1.57 -16.82 -2.25
CA TYR A 234 2.61 -17.05 -3.25
C TYR A 234 3.97 -17.17 -2.57
N ASP A 235 4.67 -18.27 -2.80
CA ASP A 235 6.07 -18.46 -2.39
C ASP A 235 6.97 -18.12 -3.56
N PHE A 236 7.75 -17.04 -3.47
CA PHE A 236 8.60 -16.61 -4.58
C PHE A 236 9.94 -17.36 -4.66
N THR A 237 10.23 -18.26 -3.72
CA THR A 237 11.35 -19.22 -3.80
C THR A 237 10.97 -20.39 -4.70
N SER A 238 9.82 -21.02 -4.43
CA SER A 238 9.35 -22.17 -5.22
C SER A 238 8.48 -21.76 -6.42
N SER A 239 8.09 -20.50 -6.51
CA SER A 239 7.10 -19.97 -7.47
C SER A 239 5.73 -20.67 -7.37
N ALA A 240 5.37 -21.18 -6.19
CA ALA A 240 4.13 -21.89 -5.96
C ALA A 240 3.05 -20.95 -5.40
N MET A 241 1.81 -21.13 -5.88
CA MET A 241 0.61 -20.47 -5.36
C MET A 241 -0.23 -21.49 -4.57
N ASN A 242 -0.60 -21.16 -3.34
CA ASN A 242 -1.43 -22.02 -2.48
C ASN A 242 -2.67 -21.25 -2.01
N ASP A 243 -3.86 -21.72 -2.38
CA ASP A 243 -5.12 -21.10 -1.96
C ASP A 243 -5.43 -21.50 -0.51
N LEU A 244 -5.84 -20.55 0.33
CA LEU A 244 -6.07 -20.76 1.77
C LEU A 244 -7.51 -21.20 2.10
N GLY A 245 -8.39 -21.27 1.11
CA GLY A 245 -9.81 -21.61 1.32
C GLY A 245 -10.62 -20.52 2.02
N ILE A 246 -10.05 -19.31 2.19
CA ILE A 246 -10.72 -18.15 2.79
C ILE A 246 -11.26 -17.27 1.67
N SER A 247 -12.58 -17.17 1.57
CA SER A 247 -13.23 -16.27 0.62
C SER A 247 -13.13 -14.82 1.08
N ILE A 248 -13.01 -13.92 0.11
CA ILE A 248 -13.08 -12.48 0.31
C ILE A 248 -14.55 -12.06 0.20
N PRO A 249 -15.17 -11.48 1.25
CA PRO A 249 -16.59 -11.11 1.26
C PRO A 249 -16.91 -9.85 0.43
N THR A 250 -16.14 -9.56 -0.60
CA THR A 250 -16.37 -8.47 -1.56
C THR A 250 -16.73 -9.09 -2.91
N SER A 251 -17.99 -8.93 -3.33
CA SER A 251 -18.46 -9.46 -4.61
C SER A 251 -18.00 -8.60 -5.78
N ILE A 252 -17.35 -9.23 -6.75
CA ILE A 252 -16.89 -8.62 -7.99
C ILE A 252 -17.57 -9.35 -9.15
N SER A 253 -18.44 -8.64 -9.86
CA SER A 253 -19.14 -9.22 -11.01
C SER A 253 -18.15 -9.71 -12.05
N ARG A 254 -18.43 -10.86 -12.69
CA ARG A 254 -17.60 -11.34 -13.80
C ARG A 254 -17.43 -10.33 -14.94
N GLY A 255 -18.39 -9.44 -15.14
CA GLY A 255 -18.29 -8.35 -16.11
C GLY A 255 -17.17 -7.35 -15.80
N ASP A 256 -16.87 -7.13 -14.50
CA ASP A 256 -15.87 -6.16 -14.06
C ASP A 256 -14.43 -6.63 -14.36
N PHE A 257 -14.20 -7.95 -14.49
CA PHE A 257 -12.91 -8.52 -14.89
C PHE A 257 -12.53 -8.22 -16.35
N SER A 258 -13.42 -7.58 -17.11
CA SER A 258 -13.12 -7.08 -18.45
C SER A 258 -12.22 -5.84 -18.44
N LEU A 259 -12.11 -5.11 -17.31
CA LEU A 259 -11.28 -3.90 -17.20
C LEU A 259 -10.57 -3.90 -15.84
N SER A 260 -9.23 -3.87 -15.84
CA SER A 260 -8.44 -3.95 -14.60
C SER A 260 -8.85 -2.87 -13.57
N TRP A 261 -8.99 -1.61 -14.00
CA TRP A 261 -9.44 -0.52 -13.12
C TRP A 261 -10.77 -0.77 -12.42
N GLN A 262 -11.71 -1.51 -13.01
CA GLN A 262 -12.99 -1.83 -12.38
C GLN A 262 -12.79 -2.76 -11.20
N VAL A 263 -11.96 -3.79 -11.35
CA VAL A 263 -11.62 -4.73 -10.27
C VAL A 263 -10.92 -4.00 -9.12
N HIS A 264 -9.90 -3.20 -9.41
CA HIS A 264 -9.18 -2.44 -8.40
C HIS A 264 -10.02 -1.36 -7.71
N SER A 265 -11.10 -0.89 -8.37
CA SER A 265 -12.07 0.02 -7.75
C SER A 265 -13.04 -0.67 -6.78
N LYS A 266 -12.97 -2.00 -6.63
CA LYS A 266 -13.81 -2.77 -5.70
C LYS A 266 -13.07 -3.23 -4.47
N ILE A 267 -11.77 -3.48 -4.60
CA ILE A 267 -10.96 -4.01 -3.52
C ILE A 267 -9.53 -3.49 -3.60
N GLY A 268 -8.96 -3.15 -2.45
CA GLY A 268 -7.60 -2.64 -2.36
C GLY A 268 -7.11 -2.63 -0.92
N GLY A 269 -6.01 -1.91 -0.67
CA GLY A 269 -5.51 -1.71 0.68
C GLY A 269 -5.21 -3.00 1.44
N LEU A 270 -4.72 -4.04 0.75
CA LEU A 270 -4.30 -5.29 1.38
C LEU A 270 -3.04 -5.05 2.23
N ALA A 271 -3.09 -5.42 3.50
CA ALA A 271 -1.96 -5.31 4.43
C ALA A 271 -1.90 -6.51 5.38
N TYR A 272 -0.71 -6.80 5.92
CA TYR A 272 -0.49 -7.89 6.86
C TYR A 272 0.29 -7.41 8.09
N ASP A 273 -0.24 -7.68 9.28
CA ASP A 273 0.45 -7.54 10.55
C ASP A 273 1.19 -8.84 10.87
N GLN A 274 2.52 -8.82 10.73
CA GLN A 274 3.38 -9.97 11.03
C GLN A 274 3.42 -10.30 12.52
N VAL A 275 3.28 -9.31 13.41
CA VAL A 275 3.40 -9.49 14.86
C VAL A 275 2.15 -10.14 15.42
N ARG A 276 0.98 -9.72 14.92
CA ARG A 276 -0.33 -10.16 15.44
C ARG A 276 -1.03 -11.20 14.56
N ASP A 277 -0.40 -11.59 13.44
CA ASP A 277 -0.95 -12.50 12.41
C ASP A 277 -2.35 -12.09 11.94
N ARG A 278 -2.46 -10.84 11.48
CA ARG A 278 -3.73 -10.22 11.05
C ARG A 278 -3.65 -9.76 9.61
N ILE A 279 -4.67 -10.05 8.82
CA ILE A 279 -4.76 -9.62 7.43
C ILE A 279 -5.89 -8.62 7.31
N TYR A 280 -5.62 -7.49 6.67
CA TYR A 280 -6.58 -6.43 6.45
C TYR A 280 -6.74 -6.16 4.96
N TYR A 281 -7.94 -5.80 4.53
CA TYR A 281 -8.16 -5.18 3.23
C TYR A 281 -9.30 -4.16 3.31
N ALA A 282 -9.44 -3.37 2.26
CA ALA A 282 -10.45 -2.33 2.13
C ALA A 282 -11.33 -2.54 0.90
N ASP A 283 -12.63 -2.27 1.04
CA ASP A 283 -13.57 -2.12 -0.08
C ASP A 283 -14.49 -0.90 0.12
N ASP A 284 -15.50 -0.76 -0.74
CA ASP A 284 -16.45 0.37 -0.68
C ASP A 284 -17.28 0.41 0.62
N SER A 285 -17.39 -0.71 1.34
CA SER A 285 -18.18 -0.80 2.58
C SER A 285 -17.36 -0.52 3.84
N GLY A 286 -16.03 -0.66 3.78
CA GLY A 286 -15.18 -0.45 4.95
C GLY A 286 -13.89 -1.25 4.91
N ILE A 287 -13.36 -1.46 6.11
CA ILE A 287 -12.20 -2.32 6.35
C ILE A 287 -12.69 -3.69 6.79
N TRP A 288 -12.01 -4.71 6.29
CA TRP A 288 -12.21 -6.10 6.64
C TRP A 288 -10.96 -6.67 7.29
N GLY A 289 -11.14 -7.47 8.33
CA GLY A 289 -10.06 -8.12 9.06
C GLY A 289 -10.23 -9.64 9.10
N SER A 290 -9.16 -10.36 8.85
CA SER A 290 -9.03 -11.79 9.14
C SER A 290 -7.97 -11.97 10.23
N PHE A 291 -8.39 -12.55 11.35
CA PHE A 291 -7.58 -12.71 12.55
C PHE A 291 -7.36 -14.19 12.83
N GLU A 292 -6.11 -14.61 13.01
CA GLU A 292 -5.75 -15.99 13.37
C GLU A 292 -6.30 -17.03 12.35
N GLY A 293 -6.37 -16.66 11.07
CA GLY A 293 -6.86 -17.53 9.99
C GLY A 293 -8.39 -17.71 9.92
N LYS A 294 -9.16 -16.95 10.71
CA LYS A 294 -10.63 -16.92 10.62
C LYS A 294 -11.10 -16.22 9.33
N PRO A 295 -12.34 -16.46 8.87
CA PRO A 295 -12.94 -15.69 7.78
C PRO A 295 -12.87 -14.18 8.03
N PHE A 296 -12.90 -13.39 6.96
CA PHE A 296 -12.94 -11.94 7.07
C PHE A 296 -14.26 -11.46 7.68
N GLU A 297 -14.14 -10.57 8.65
CA GLU A 297 -15.25 -9.85 9.26
C GLU A 297 -15.05 -8.34 9.06
N GLN A 298 -16.15 -7.62 8.86
CA GLN A 298 -16.10 -6.18 8.73
C GLN A 298 -15.73 -5.56 10.08
N ILE A 299 -14.74 -4.67 10.08
CA ILE A 299 -14.35 -3.92 11.28
C ILE A 299 -15.29 -2.72 11.39
N PRO A 300 -16.09 -2.60 12.47
CA PRO A 300 -16.94 -1.44 12.66
C PRO A 300 -16.08 -0.20 12.84
N LEU A 301 -16.33 0.84 12.03
CA LEU A 301 -15.59 2.11 12.08
C LEU A 301 -16.51 3.27 12.46
N LYS A 302 -15.98 4.18 13.27
CA LYS A 302 -16.49 5.55 13.45
C LYS A 302 -15.64 6.51 12.62
N GLY A 303 -16.28 7.48 11.99
CA GLY A 303 -15.61 8.49 11.17
C GLY A 303 -15.86 8.27 9.68
N PRO A 304 -15.24 9.09 8.82
CA PRO A 304 -15.42 9.00 7.39
C PRO A 304 -14.74 7.73 6.84
N TRP A 305 -15.48 6.96 6.06
CA TRP A 305 -14.92 5.96 5.15
C TRP A 305 -15.21 6.40 3.73
N LEU A 306 -14.18 6.35 2.89
CA LEU A 306 -14.28 6.71 1.48
C LEU A 306 -14.19 5.46 0.63
N ARG A 307 -14.84 5.53 -0.54
CA ARG A 307 -14.76 4.52 -1.59
C ARG A 307 -13.31 4.10 -1.85
N VAL A 308 -13.06 2.82 -2.11
CA VAL A 308 -11.69 2.34 -2.38
C VAL A 308 -11.19 2.84 -3.75
N SER A 309 -9.98 3.39 -3.77
CA SER A 309 -9.29 3.82 -4.98
C SER A 309 -8.67 2.61 -5.68
N PRO A 310 -8.62 2.61 -7.03
CA PRO A 310 -7.86 1.63 -7.81
C PRO A 310 -6.38 1.52 -7.43
N LEU A 311 -5.83 2.53 -6.77
CA LEU A 311 -4.43 2.61 -6.38
C LEU A 311 -4.26 2.53 -4.86
N ALA A 312 -5.28 2.05 -4.14
CA ALA A 312 -5.27 1.96 -2.69
C ALA A 312 -4.16 1.03 -2.21
N ARG A 313 -3.20 1.60 -1.48
CA ARG A 313 -2.12 0.91 -0.78
C ARG A 313 -2.43 0.88 0.69
N ALA A 314 -1.96 -0.12 1.43
CA ALA A 314 -2.11 -0.10 2.88
C ALA A 314 -0.94 -0.77 3.59
N TYR A 315 -0.83 -0.42 4.86
CA TYR A 315 0.22 -0.84 5.77
C TYR A 315 -0.38 -1.10 7.14
N VAL A 316 0.31 -1.89 7.95
CA VAL A 316 0.03 -1.97 9.39
C VAL A 316 1.22 -1.36 10.11
N LEU A 317 0.96 -0.35 10.94
CA LEU A 317 1.97 0.28 11.78
C LEU A 317 2.44 -0.71 12.87
N SER A 318 3.63 -0.52 13.43
CA SER A 318 4.08 -1.37 14.55
C SER A 318 3.14 -1.31 15.77
N SER A 319 2.42 -0.20 15.97
CA SER A 319 1.35 -0.06 16.97
C SER A 319 0.20 -1.06 16.75
N GLY A 320 0.03 -1.58 15.53
CA GLY A 320 -1.07 -2.46 15.12
C GLY A 320 -2.16 -1.73 14.33
N ASP A 321 -2.01 -0.43 14.11
CA ASP A 321 -3.01 0.36 13.39
C ASP A 321 -2.92 0.10 11.89
N TYR A 322 -4.08 -0.03 11.26
CA TYR A 322 -4.19 -0.14 9.81
C TYR A 322 -4.15 1.26 9.20
N VAL A 323 -3.33 1.46 8.18
CA VAL A 323 -3.24 2.72 7.42
C VAL A 323 -3.48 2.42 5.96
N THR A 324 -4.49 3.04 5.35
CA THR A 324 -4.73 2.99 3.92
C THR A 324 -4.42 4.34 3.26
N LEU A 325 -3.78 4.29 2.10
CA LEU A 325 -3.44 5.42 1.27
C LEU A 325 -4.38 5.43 0.08
N ASN A 326 -5.53 6.06 0.26
CA ASN A 326 -6.65 5.97 -0.65
C ASN A 326 -6.77 7.25 -1.49
N GLY A 327 -6.26 7.23 -2.72
CA GLY A 327 -6.48 8.33 -3.69
C GLY A 327 -5.93 9.71 -3.31
N GLY A 328 -5.03 9.81 -2.32
CA GLY A 328 -4.54 11.11 -1.82
C GLY A 328 -4.67 11.27 -0.32
N LEU A 329 -5.57 10.50 0.28
CA LEU A 329 -5.92 10.57 1.69
C LEU A 329 -5.33 9.37 2.43
N GLY A 330 -4.49 9.65 3.42
CA GLY A 330 -4.10 8.65 4.41
C GLY A 330 -5.24 8.50 5.41
N ILE A 331 -5.76 7.29 5.61
CA ILE A 331 -6.74 7.01 6.66
C ILE A 331 -6.11 6.01 7.62
N ARG A 332 -5.99 6.37 8.90
CA ARG A 332 -5.59 5.45 9.96
C ARG A 332 -6.82 4.93 10.68
N CYS A 333 -6.82 3.63 10.93
CA CYS A 333 -7.84 2.94 11.68
C CYS A 333 -7.19 2.20 12.84
N PHE A 334 -7.66 2.49 14.06
CA PHE A 334 -7.14 1.94 15.30
C PHE A 334 -8.29 1.51 16.21
N GLU A 335 -8.07 0.44 16.97
CA GLU A 335 -8.94 0.05 18.07
C GLU A 335 -8.68 0.99 19.26
N PRO A 336 -9.72 1.56 19.90
CA PRO A 336 -9.56 2.53 21.00
C PRO A 336 -9.00 1.95 22.30
#